data_AF-A0A0F9EAC7-F1
#
_entry.id   AF-A0A0F9EAC7-F1
#
_cell.length_a   1.000
_cell.length_b   1.000
_cell.length_c   1.000
_cell.angle_alpha   90.00
_cell.angle_beta   90.00
_cell.angle_gamma   90.00
#
_symmetry.space_group_name_H-M   'P 1'
#
loop_
_entity.id
_entity.type
_entity.pdbx_description
1 polymer ?
#
loop_
_entity_poly.entity_id
_entity_poly.type
_entity_poly.pdbx_seq_one_letter_code
_entity_poly.pdbx_strand_id
1 'polypeptide(L)'
;MTHEQRLTKAIEKAHKIKPFFCLGYESKELIERSKNWIIDEPEEFYIIIFSYGFAKAFWGEEKVCCYCGGGYDDYPCRICEISSERDIFKWQYHQHQMLNEIQEGRNPLKYLEKFL
;
A
#
# COMPACT_ATOMS: atom_id res chain seq x y z
N MET A 1 -16.19 5.48 -2.47
CA MET A 1 -15.68 6.41 -1.45
C MET A 1 -15.04 7.61 -2.14
N THR A 2 -14.98 8.78 -1.52
CA THR A 2 -14.16 9.90 -2.04
C THR A 2 -12.67 9.55 -1.90
N HIS A 3 -11.78 10.31 -2.55
CA HIS A 3 -10.34 10.08 -2.42
C HIS A 3 -9.86 10.30 -0.96
N GLU A 4 -10.40 11.30 -0.28
CA GLU A 4 -10.11 11.61 1.13
C GLU A 4 -10.52 10.43 2.01
N GLN A 5 -11.75 9.93 1.83
CA GLN A 5 -12.25 8.76 2.56
C GLN A 5 -11.39 7.52 2.34
N ARG A 6 -10.89 7.30 1.12
CA ARG A 6 -9.98 6.17 0.82
C ARG A 6 -8.67 6.31 1.56
N LEU A 7 -8.07 7.50 1.50
CA LEU A 7 -6.79 7.79 2.14
C LEU A 7 -6.90 7.68 3.66
N THR A 8 -7.88 8.33 4.28
CA THR A 8 -8.11 8.26 5.74
C THR A 8 -8.30 6.82 6.19
N LYS A 9 -9.18 6.05 5.54
CA LYS A 9 -9.37 4.63 5.88
C LYS A 9 -8.11 3.81 5.70
N ALA A 10 -7.30 4.10 4.68
CA ALA A 10 -6.05 3.39 4.46
C ALA A 10 -5.04 3.65 5.57
N ILE A 11 -4.86 4.92 5.97
CA ILE A 11 -3.98 5.32 7.06
C ILE A 11 -4.49 4.72 8.39
N GLU A 12 -5.80 4.76 8.64
CA GLU A 12 -6.41 4.15 9.84
C GLU A 12 -6.17 2.64 9.89
N LYS A 13 -6.37 1.93 8.78
CA LYS A 13 -6.08 0.48 8.71
C LYS A 13 -4.61 0.19 8.99
N ALA A 14 -3.70 0.90 8.34
CA ALA A 14 -2.26 0.75 8.57
C ALA A 14 -1.92 1.01 10.05
N HIS A 15 -2.43 2.09 10.63
CA HIS A 15 -2.20 2.44 12.04
C HIS A 15 -2.67 1.34 13.00
N LYS A 16 -3.84 0.75 12.74
CA LYS A 16 -4.39 -0.35 13.56
C LYS A 16 -3.49 -1.58 13.57
N ILE A 17 -2.78 -1.86 12.47
CA ILE A 17 -1.82 -2.96 12.38
C ILE A 17 -0.55 -2.56 13.14
N LYS A 18 0.02 -1.40 12.80
CA LYS A 18 1.21 -0.87 13.46
C LYS A 18 1.32 0.65 13.26
N PRO A 19 1.62 1.44 14.31
CA PRO A 19 1.97 2.85 14.14
C PRO A 19 3.18 3.02 13.20
N PHE A 20 3.11 4.01 12.33
CA PHE A 20 4.19 4.36 11.40
C PHE A 20 4.43 5.87 11.38
N PHE A 21 5.53 6.27 10.73
CA PHE A 21 5.95 7.66 10.56
C PHE A 21 6.14 7.99 9.09
N CYS A 22 5.67 9.16 8.66
CA CYS A 22 5.84 9.66 7.30
C CYS A 22 5.78 11.19 7.29
N LEU A 23 6.60 11.84 6.46
CA LEU A 23 6.61 13.31 6.33
C LEU A 23 6.84 14.09 7.63
N GLY A 24 7.54 13.49 8.61
CA GLY A 24 7.72 14.16 9.90
C GLY A 24 6.55 13.96 10.88
N TYR A 25 5.51 13.22 10.48
CA TYR A 25 4.29 13.02 11.26
C TYR A 25 4.12 11.56 11.68
N GLU A 26 3.57 11.37 12.89
CA GLU A 26 3.07 10.07 13.29
C GLU A 26 1.75 9.72 12.57
N SER A 27 1.52 8.43 12.37
CA SER A 27 0.28 7.92 11.75
C SER A 27 -1.01 8.45 12.38
N LYS A 28 -1.05 8.75 13.69
CA LYS A 28 -2.22 9.39 14.31
C LYS A 28 -2.46 10.82 13.82
N GLU A 29 -1.38 11.59 13.68
CA GLU A 29 -1.44 12.96 13.16
C GLU A 29 -1.83 12.94 11.68
N LEU A 30 -1.31 11.97 10.91
CA LEU A 30 -1.69 11.76 9.52
C LEU A 30 -3.19 11.44 9.36
N ILE A 31 -3.78 10.65 10.28
CA ILE A 31 -5.24 10.41 10.27
C ILE A 31 -5.99 11.73 10.41
N GLU A 32 -5.62 12.56 11.38
CA GLU A 32 -6.32 13.82 11.63
C GLU A 32 -6.14 14.81 10.48
N ARG A 33 -4.93 14.92 9.94
CA ARG A 33 -4.64 15.73 8.75
C ARG A 33 -5.45 15.25 7.55
N SER A 34 -5.55 13.94 7.35
CA SER A 34 -6.26 13.37 6.20
C SER A 34 -7.75 13.68 6.13
N LYS A 35 -8.39 13.94 7.28
CA LYS A 35 -9.82 14.33 7.33
C LYS A 35 -10.06 15.73 6.79
N ASN A 36 -9.05 16.60 6.88
CA ASN A 36 -9.12 18.00 6.51
C ASN A 36 -8.35 18.30 5.21
N TRP A 37 -7.71 17.30 4.60
CA TRP A 37 -7.06 17.49 3.30
C TRP A 37 -8.10 17.76 2.22
N ILE A 38 -7.96 18.92 1.59
CA ILE A 38 -8.58 19.21 0.31
C ILE A 38 -7.60 18.69 -0.74
N ILE A 39 -8.04 17.81 -1.63
CA ILE A 39 -7.20 17.17 -2.65
C ILE A 39 -6.99 18.13 -3.82
N ASP A 40 -6.39 19.27 -3.51
CA ASP A 40 -5.81 20.16 -4.51
C ASP A 40 -4.30 19.88 -4.65
N GLU A 41 -3.68 19.20 -3.69
CA GLU A 41 -2.27 18.80 -3.69
C GLU A 41 -2.12 17.27 -3.76
N PRO A 42 -2.22 16.66 -4.95
CA PRO A 42 -2.14 15.21 -5.12
C PRO A 42 -0.77 14.62 -4.71
N GLU A 43 0.26 15.45 -4.62
CA GLU A 43 1.63 15.03 -4.36
C GLU A 43 1.82 14.53 -2.91
N GLU A 44 1.19 15.17 -1.92
CA GLU A 44 1.34 14.78 -0.50
C GLU A 44 0.79 13.37 -0.24
N PHE A 45 -0.35 13.01 -0.85
CA PHE A 45 -0.92 11.68 -0.64
C PHE A 45 -0.06 10.59 -1.27
N TYR A 46 0.55 10.86 -2.43
CA TYR A 46 1.46 9.91 -3.06
C TYR A 46 2.64 9.63 -2.15
N ILE A 47 3.22 10.67 -1.53
CA ILE A 47 4.35 10.48 -0.61
C ILE A 47 3.96 9.54 0.56
N ILE A 48 2.75 9.67 1.08
CA ILE A 48 2.28 8.83 2.19
C ILE A 48 2.08 7.38 1.76
N ILE A 49 1.29 7.16 0.70
CA ILE A 49 0.91 5.80 0.28
C ILE A 49 2.09 5.03 -0.34
N PHE A 50 3.12 5.73 -0.84
CA PHE A 50 4.38 5.13 -1.28
C PHE A 50 5.48 5.15 -0.20
N SER A 51 5.20 5.68 0.99
CA SER A 51 6.16 5.60 2.08
C SER A 51 6.35 4.16 2.56
N TYR A 52 7.59 3.81 2.87
CA TYR A 52 7.96 2.50 3.39
C TYR A 52 7.22 2.17 4.70
N GLY A 53 7.10 3.17 5.59
CA GLY A 53 6.40 3.02 6.88
C GLY A 53 4.93 2.67 6.71
N PHE A 54 4.23 3.40 5.84
CA PHE A 54 2.84 3.09 5.51
C PHE A 54 2.70 1.71 4.88
N ALA A 55 3.47 1.41 3.82
CA ALA A 55 3.30 0.18 3.06
C ALA A 55 3.53 -1.08 3.91
N LYS A 56 4.54 -1.05 4.77
CA LYS A 56 4.79 -2.12 5.75
C LYS A 56 3.65 -2.28 6.74
N ALA A 57 3.15 -1.18 7.29
CA ALA A 57 2.04 -1.22 8.23
C ALA A 57 0.75 -1.70 7.54
N PHE A 58 0.54 -1.37 6.26
CA PHE A 58 -0.70 -1.66 5.55
C PHE A 58 -0.78 -3.09 4.99
N TRP A 59 0.31 -3.60 4.42
CA TRP A 59 0.34 -4.94 3.80
C TRP A 59 1.15 -5.98 4.57
N GLY A 60 2.00 -5.57 5.50
CA GLY A 60 2.87 -6.50 6.22
C GLY A 60 4.15 -6.85 5.48
N GLU A 61 4.99 -7.63 6.17
CA GLU A 61 6.32 -8.08 5.73
C GLU A 61 6.37 -9.58 5.44
N GLU A 62 5.22 -10.22 5.24
CA GLU A 62 5.18 -11.57 4.69
C GLU A 62 5.75 -11.59 3.27
N LYS A 63 6.39 -12.69 2.91
CA LYS A 63 6.90 -12.91 1.56
C LYS A 63 5.79 -13.44 0.65
N VAL A 64 5.82 -13.01 -0.60
CA VAL A 64 4.92 -13.45 -1.67
C VAL A 64 5.70 -13.66 -2.97
N CYS A 65 5.12 -14.45 -3.87
CA CYS A 65 5.64 -14.62 -5.22
C CYS A 65 5.72 -13.25 -5.93
N CYS A 66 6.88 -12.88 -6.47
CA CYS A 66 7.07 -11.57 -7.09
C CYS A 66 6.24 -11.34 -8.37
N TYR A 67 5.76 -12.41 -9.02
CA TYR A 67 4.99 -12.32 -10.25
C TYR A 67 3.49 -12.15 -10.02
N CYS A 68 2.92 -12.88 -9.06
CA CYS A 68 1.47 -12.95 -8.87
C CYS A 68 1.00 -12.48 -7.49
N GLY A 69 1.91 -12.26 -6.53
CA GLY A 69 1.56 -11.93 -5.15
C GLY A 69 0.96 -13.10 -4.36
N GLY A 70 1.05 -14.33 -4.88
CA GLY A 70 0.60 -15.55 -4.21
C GLY A 70 1.41 -15.85 -2.94
N GLY A 71 0.73 -16.45 -1.95
CA GLY A 71 1.34 -16.84 -0.67
C GLY A 71 2.50 -17.83 -0.82
N TYR A 72 3.40 -17.80 0.17
CA TYR A 72 4.71 -18.47 0.18
C TYR A 72 4.66 -20.00 0.41
N ASP A 73 3.51 -20.59 0.71
CA ASP A 73 3.46 -21.95 1.26
C ASP A 73 3.83 -23.07 0.27
N ASP A 74 4.21 -22.75 -0.98
CA ASP A 74 4.51 -23.73 -2.01
C ASP A 74 5.56 -23.28 -3.01
N TYR A 75 6.56 -24.15 -3.22
CA TYR A 75 7.49 -24.08 -4.34
C TYR A 75 7.27 -25.28 -5.27
N PRO A 76 6.96 -25.07 -6.56
CA PRO A 76 6.75 -23.79 -7.24
C PRO A 76 5.48 -23.06 -6.76
N CYS A 77 5.37 -21.75 -7.03
CA CYS A 77 4.19 -20.97 -6.65
C CYS A 77 2.93 -21.62 -7.24
N ARG A 78 1.97 -22.03 -6.41
CA ARG A 78 0.73 -22.72 -6.86
C ARG A 78 -0.14 -21.91 -7.81
N ILE A 79 0.02 -20.58 -7.86
CA ILE A 79 -0.83 -19.71 -8.68
C ILE A 79 -0.29 -19.59 -10.10
N CYS A 80 1.00 -19.33 -10.26
CA CYS A 80 1.60 -19.08 -11.57
C CYS A 80 2.47 -20.24 -12.07
N GLU A 81 2.70 -21.26 -11.24
CA GLU A 81 3.58 -22.41 -11.49
C GLU A 81 5.03 -22.01 -11.82
N ILE A 82 5.40 -20.75 -11.59
CA ILE A 82 6.76 -20.25 -11.83
C ILE A 82 7.64 -20.68 -10.67
N SER A 83 8.62 -21.51 -10.98
CA SER A 83 9.74 -21.85 -10.10
C SER A 83 10.72 -20.67 -10.06
N SER A 84 10.47 -19.68 -9.22
CA SER A 84 11.44 -18.61 -8.98
C SER A 84 11.74 -18.49 -7.50
N GLU A 85 13.03 -18.57 -7.15
CA GLU A 85 13.57 -18.27 -5.81
C GLU A 85 13.38 -16.81 -5.38
N ARG A 86 12.70 -15.99 -6.20
CA ARG A 86 12.60 -14.53 -6.04
C ARG A 86 11.29 -14.17 -5.36
N ASP A 87 11.23 -14.41 -4.06
CA ASP A 87 10.17 -13.84 -3.23
C ASP A 87 10.50 -12.39 -2.91
N ILE A 88 9.45 -11.58 -2.83
CA ILE A 88 9.54 -10.20 -2.36
C ILE A 88 8.59 -10.01 -1.19
N PHE A 89 8.82 -8.96 -0.40
CA PHE A 89 7.84 -8.62 0.63
C PHE A 89 6.52 -8.19 -0.02
N LYS A 90 5.41 -8.56 0.60
CA LYS A 90 4.07 -8.24 0.09
C LYS A 90 3.85 -6.74 -0.07
N TRP A 91 4.37 -5.92 0.84
CA TRP A 91 4.33 -4.47 0.68
C TRP A 91 5.09 -4.00 -0.58
N GLN A 92 6.22 -4.64 -0.96
CA GLN A 92 6.95 -4.31 -2.19
C GLN A 92 6.12 -4.68 -3.42
N TYR A 93 5.51 -5.86 -3.40
CA TYR A 93 4.63 -6.31 -4.49
C TYR A 93 3.50 -5.30 -4.72
N HIS A 94 2.77 -4.91 -3.68
CA HIS A 94 1.65 -3.99 -3.82
C HIS A 94 2.07 -2.56 -4.16
N GLN A 95 3.22 -2.08 -3.67
CA GLN A 95 3.77 -0.80 -4.13
C GLN A 95 4.06 -0.82 -5.64
N HIS A 96 4.63 -1.91 -6.15
CA HIS A 96 4.87 -2.05 -7.60
C HIS A 96 3.56 -2.06 -8.39
N GLN A 97 2.54 -2.78 -7.90
CA GLN A 97 1.22 -2.78 -8.54
C GLN A 97 0.59 -1.37 -8.54
N MET A 98 0.74 -0.59 -7.48
CA MET A 98 0.27 0.80 -7.45
C MET A 98 1.06 1.73 -8.39
N LEU A 99 2.36 1.49 -8.58
CA LEU A 99 3.13 2.22 -9.60
C LEU A 99 2.59 1.93 -11.01
N ASN A 100 2.21 0.68 -11.30
CA ASN A 100 1.60 0.31 -12.58
C ASN A 100 0.26 1.05 -12.79
N GLU A 101 -0.56 1.18 -11.74
CA GLU A 101 -1.79 1.99 -11.81
C GLU A 101 -1.49 3.43 -12.22
N ILE A 102 -0.45 4.06 -11.67
CA ILE A 102 -0.02 5.42 -12.06
C ILE A 102 0.45 5.46 -13.51
N GLN A 103 1.31 4.52 -13.92
CA GLN A 103 1.86 4.46 -15.28
C GLN A 103 0.76 4.32 -16.34
N GLU A 104 -0.33 3.65 -16.00
CA GLU A 104 -1.49 3.48 -16.87
C GLU A 104 -2.52 4.63 -16.73
N GLY A 105 -2.17 5.71 -16.02
CA GLY A 105 -3.02 6.89 -15.84
C GLY A 105 -4.21 6.68 -14.90
N ARG A 106 -4.18 5.65 -14.06
CA ARG A 106 -5.23 5.33 -13.07
C ARG A 106 -4.87 5.89 -11.70
N ASN A 107 -5.90 6.02 -10.87
CA ASN A 107 -5.73 6.47 -9.49
C ASN A 107 -5.33 5.31 -8.57
N PRO A 108 -4.13 5.31 -7.96
CA PRO A 108 -3.70 4.23 -7.07
C PRO A 108 -4.46 4.20 -5.73
N LEU A 109 -5.17 5.26 -5.33
CA LEU A 109 -6.10 5.20 -4.19
C LEU A 109 -7.26 4.22 -4.44
N LYS A 110 -7.66 4.00 -5.71
CA LYS A 110 -8.62 2.94 -6.04
C LYS A 110 -8.03 1.55 -5.86
N TYR A 111 -6.72 1.39 -6.06
CA TYR A 111 -6.06 0.11 -5.78
C TYR A 111 -6.11 -0.23 -4.29
N LEU A 112 -5.93 0.77 -3.42
CA LEU A 112 -6.05 0.60 -1.96
C LEU A 112 -7.43 0.12 -1.53
N GLU A 113 -8.50 0.51 -2.22
CA GLU A 113 -9.87 0.07 -1.91
C GLU A 113 -10.05 -1.45 -1.92
N LYS A 114 -9.23 -2.19 -2.68
CA LYS A 114 -9.26 -3.66 -2.70
C LYS A 114 -8.90 -4.29 -1.35
N PHE A 115 -8.37 -3.49 -0.43
CA PHE A 115 -7.86 -3.92 0.88
C PHE A 115 -8.51 -3.19 2.06
N LEU A 116 -9.47 -2.29 1.84
CA LEU A 116 -10.16 -1.55 2.91
C LEU A 116 -11.43 -2.27 3.36
#